data_AF-A0A2E1KLA7-F1
#
_entry.id   AF-A0A2E1KLA7-F1
#
_cell.length_a   1.000
_cell.length_b   1.000
_cell.length_c   1.000
_cell.angle_alpha   90.00
_cell.angle_beta   90.00
_cell.angle_gamma   90.00
#
_symmetry.space_group_name_H-M   'P 1'
#
loop_
_entity.id
_entity.type
_entity.pdbx_description
1 polymer ?
#
loop_
_entity_poly.entity_id
_entity_poly.type
_entity_poly.pdbx_seq_one_letter_code
_entity_poly.pdbx_strand_id
1 'polypeptide(L)'
;MRTSSGGTQVFHARSVLRGDKEIMEINGPGAIHGPHSLGGVHRPQNSPPVESEYAQPVDELDISPHAELMSQIHDIPDVRSHLVDEIRQQIMDGTYETPEKLQGAIDKLLDEFS
;
A
#
# COMPACT_ATOMS: atom_id res chain seq x y z
N MET A 1 -51.37 11.49 -9.25
CA MET A 1 -52.30 10.98 -8.21
C MET A 1 -51.93 9.53 -7.89
N ARG A 2 -51.76 9.22 -6.59
CA ARG A 2 -51.84 7.89 -5.92
C ARG A 2 -50.69 6.91 -6.22
N THR A 3 -49.68 6.74 -5.37
CA THR A 3 -49.55 6.05 -4.05
C THR A 3 -49.46 4.51 -4.11
N SER A 4 -48.36 4.00 -3.54
CA SER A 4 -48.19 2.81 -2.68
C SER A 4 -48.88 1.48 -3.03
N SER A 5 -48.09 0.40 -3.07
CA SER A 5 -48.50 -0.90 -2.51
C SER A 5 -47.27 -1.77 -2.22
N GLY A 6 -46.93 -1.90 -0.93
CA GLY A 6 -45.90 -2.82 -0.47
C GLY A 6 -46.31 -4.28 -0.67
N GLY A 7 -45.43 -5.07 -1.27
CA GLY A 7 -45.54 -6.52 -1.35
C GLY A 7 -44.76 -7.18 -0.22
N THR A 8 -45.41 -7.44 0.90
CA THR A 8 -44.88 -8.36 1.92
C THR A 8 -44.95 -9.77 1.36
N GLN A 9 -43.86 -10.28 0.80
CA GLN A 9 -43.77 -11.71 0.50
C GLN A 9 -43.33 -12.47 1.75
N VAL A 10 -44.27 -13.28 2.23
CA VAL A 10 -44.12 -14.18 3.37
C VAL A 10 -43.15 -15.28 2.97
N PHE A 11 -41.96 -15.29 3.56
CA PHE A 11 -40.99 -16.37 3.37
C PHE A 11 -41.49 -17.63 4.08
N HIS A 12 -41.92 -18.61 3.28
CA HIS A 12 -42.22 -19.94 3.77
C HIS A 12 -40.91 -20.72 3.98
N ALA A 13 -40.34 -20.62 5.19
CA ALA A 13 -39.31 -21.56 5.63
C ALA A 13 -39.98 -22.92 5.88
N ARG A 14 -39.93 -23.81 4.88
CA ARG A 14 -40.35 -25.20 5.06
C ARG A 14 -39.24 -25.98 5.75
N SER A 15 -39.35 -26.10 7.06
CA SER A 15 -38.57 -27.03 7.88
C SER A 15 -39.01 -28.46 7.58
N VAL A 16 -38.08 -29.30 7.09
CA VAL A 16 -38.27 -30.75 7.01
C VAL A 16 -37.42 -31.38 8.11
N LEU A 17 -38.09 -31.90 9.14
CA LEU A 17 -37.45 -32.53 10.30
C LEU A 17 -36.92 -33.93 9.93
N ARG A 18 -35.60 -34.09 9.89
CA ARG A 18 -34.90 -35.37 9.93
C ARG A 18 -33.65 -35.22 10.81
N GLY A 19 -33.68 -35.85 11.97
CA GLY A 19 -32.54 -36.22 12.84
C GLY A 19 -31.39 -35.22 13.02
N ASP A 20 -31.38 -34.52 14.15
CA ASP A 20 -30.21 -33.97 14.86
C ASP A 20 -29.03 -33.41 14.04
N LYS A 21 -29.31 -32.44 13.16
CA LYS A 21 -28.46 -31.24 12.93
C LYS A 21 -29.18 -30.30 11.97
N GLU A 22 -29.55 -29.11 12.43
CA GLU A 22 -30.13 -28.09 11.55
C GLU A 22 -29.03 -27.52 10.64
N ILE A 23 -28.98 -27.94 9.38
CA ILE A 23 -28.14 -27.37 8.34
C ILE A 23 -28.97 -26.40 7.51
N MET A 24 -28.65 -25.11 7.60
CA MET A 24 -29.28 -24.05 6.81
C MET A 24 -28.56 -23.94 5.47
N GLU A 25 -29.22 -24.36 4.38
CA GLU A 25 -28.70 -24.22 3.02
C GLU A 25 -29.06 -22.83 2.45
N ILE A 26 -28.06 -21.97 2.26
CA ILE A 26 -28.22 -20.64 1.66
C ILE A 26 -27.79 -20.73 0.20
N ASN A 27 -28.74 -20.60 -0.73
CA ASN A 27 -28.47 -20.60 -2.17
C ASN A 27 -28.33 -19.14 -2.66
N GLY A 28 -27.09 -18.70 -2.89
CA GLY A 28 -26.78 -17.45 -3.59
C GLY A 28 -26.45 -17.70 -5.07
N PRO A 29 -26.77 -16.78 -6.00
CA PRO A 29 -26.51 -16.95 -7.43
C PRO A 29 -25.03 -16.66 -7.74
N GLY A 30 -24.16 -17.60 -7.39
CA GLY A 30 -22.72 -17.48 -7.63
C GLY A 30 -21.95 -18.43 -6.73
N ALA A 31 -21.66 -19.63 -7.23
CA ALA A 31 -21.01 -20.69 -6.49
C ALA A 31 -19.62 -20.27 -6.00
N ILE A 32 -19.42 -20.20 -4.67
CA ILE A 32 -18.15 -20.50 -4.01
C ILE A 32 -18.46 -20.89 -2.55
N HIS A 33 -17.71 -21.87 -2.05
CA HIS A 33 -17.68 -22.46 -0.69
C HIS A 33 -18.58 -23.69 -0.45
N GLY A 34 -17.97 -24.88 -0.52
CA GLY A 34 -18.47 -26.10 0.11
C GLY A 34 -18.33 -26.04 1.65
N PRO A 35 -18.93 -26.98 2.39
CA PRO A 35 -19.13 -26.89 3.84
C PRO A 35 -17.79 -26.88 4.59
N HIS A 36 -17.39 -25.71 5.11
CA HIS A 36 -16.40 -25.67 6.18
C HIS A 36 -17.07 -25.95 7.52
N SER A 37 -16.52 -26.91 8.26
CA SER A 37 -16.97 -27.23 9.62
C SER A 37 -16.41 -26.18 10.57
N LEU A 38 -17.27 -25.33 11.14
CA LEU A 38 -16.92 -24.51 12.28
C LEU A 38 -16.89 -25.40 13.53
N GLY A 39 -15.69 -25.76 13.95
CA GLY A 39 -15.45 -26.48 15.21
C GLY A 39 -15.82 -25.59 16.39
N GLY A 40 -16.68 -26.10 17.26
CA GLY A 40 -17.14 -25.42 18.47
C GLY A 40 -16.01 -25.10 19.46
N VAL A 41 -16.28 -24.08 20.26
CA VAL A 41 -15.37 -23.38 21.16
C VAL A 41 -15.19 -24.13 22.50
N HIS A 42 -13.92 -24.25 22.91
CA HIS A 42 -13.33 -24.66 24.21
C HIS A 42 -13.02 -26.14 24.52
N ARG A 43 -11.77 -26.52 24.25
CA ARG A 43 -10.98 -27.41 25.13
C ARG A 43 -9.63 -26.73 25.40
N PRO A 44 -9.22 -26.47 26.65
CA PRO A 44 -7.88 -25.94 26.92
C PRO A 44 -6.88 -27.07 26.70
N GLN A 45 -6.49 -27.27 25.45
CA GLN A 45 -5.36 -28.10 25.10
C GLN A 45 -4.15 -27.17 25.06
N ASN A 46 -3.24 -27.35 26.03
CA ASN A 46 -1.97 -26.64 26.08
C ASN A 46 -1.08 -27.15 24.95
N SER A 47 -1.35 -26.68 23.74
CA SER A 47 -0.53 -26.89 22.55
C SER A 47 0.52 -25.77 22.49
N PRO A 48 1.80 -26.06 22.18
CA PRO A 48 2.77 -25.00 21.94
C PRO A 48 2.28 -24.11 20.79
N PRO A 49 2.61 -22.79 20.79
CA PRO A 49 2.20 -21.90 19.73
C PRO A 49 2.75 -22.42 18.41
N VAL A 50 1.86 -22.94 17.57
CA VAL A 50 2.17 -23.16 16.16
C VAL A 50 2.01 -21.78 15.56
N GLU A 51 3.14 -21.14 15.32
CA GLU A 51 3.23 -19.85 14.65
C GLU A 51 2.73 -20.06 13.22
N SER A 52 1.42 -19.89 13.02
CA SER A 52 0.87 -19.80 11.68
C SER A 52 1.37 -18.46 11.14
N GLU A 53 2.46 -18.51 10.39
CA GLU A 53 2.86 -17.45 9.46
C GLU A 53 1.71 -17.24 8.48
N TYR A 54 0.75 -16.40 8.87
CA TYR A 54 -0.17 -15.80 7.92
C TYR A 54 0.67 -14.84 7.07
N ALA A 55 1.24 -15.36 5.98
CA ALA A 55 1.79 -14.51 4.93
C ALA A 55 0.63 -13.62 4.45
N GLN A 56 0.65 -12.36 4.88
CA GLN A 56 -0.28 -11.36 4.38
C GLN A 56 -0.09 -11.30 2.86
N PRO A 57 -1.17 -11.23 2.06
CA PRO A 57 -1.03 -11.02 0.64
C PRO A 57 -0.25 -9.72 0.43
N VAL A 58 0.96 -9.84 -0.11
CA VAL A 58 1.84 -8.71 -0.40
C VAL A 58 1.33 -8.08 -1.68
N ASP A 59 0.90 -6.82 -1.58
CA ASP A 59 0.55 -6.02 -2.75
C ASP A 59 1.86 -5.60 -3.44
N GLU A 60 2.00 -5.94 -4.73
CA GLU A 60 3.17 -5.58 -5.53
C GLU A 60 2.86 -4.30 -6.31
N LEU A 61 3.63 -3.25 -6.04
CA LEU A 61 3.53 -1.98 -6.73
C LEU A 61 4.67 -1.86 -7.73
N ASP A 62 4.33 -1.75 -9.00
CA ASP A 62 5.30 -1.46 -10.07
C ASP A 62 5.33 0.05 -10.30
N ILE A 63 6.41 0.71 -9.86
CA ILE A 63 6.56 2.17 -9.98
C ILE A 63 7.19 2.49 -11.32
N SER A 64 6.48 3.28 -12.13
CA SER A 64 7.06 3.73 -13.39
C SER A 64 8.31 4.60 -13.15
N PRO A 65 9.32 4.56 -14.03
CA PRO A 65 10.52 5.39 -13.91
C PRO A 65 10.22 6.90 -13.82
N HIS A 66 9.10 7.34 -14.41
CA HIS A 66 8.68 8.74 -14.33
C HIS A 66 8.22 9.14 -12.92
N ALA A 67 7.54 8.24 -12.21
CA ALA A 67 7.08 8.48 -10.84
C ALA A 67 8.27 8.54 -9.86
N GLU A 68 9.29 7.71 -10.06
CA GLU A 68 10.54 7.78 -9.29
C GLU A 68 11.23 9.13 -9.47
N LEU A 69 11.35 9.61 -10.71
CA LEU A 69 11.91 10.94 -11.03
C LEU A 69 11.10 12.07 -10.38
N MET A 70 9.76 12.00 -10.41
CA MET A 70 8.91 13.01 -9.75
C MET A 70 9.07 13.01 -8.23
N SER A 71 9.20 11.83 -7.61
CA SER A 71 9.50 11.73 -6.17
C SER A 71 10.83 12.40 -5.85
N GLN A 72 11.87 12.12 -6.62
CA GLN A 72 13.19 12.73 -6.43
C GLN A 72 13.15 14.26 -6.57
N ILE A 73 12.34 14.80 -7.49
CA ILE A 73 12.15 16.25 -7.65
C ILE A 73 11.46 16.86 -6.42
N HIS A 74 10.48 16.17 -5.85
CA HIS A 74 9.80 16.62 -4.63
C HIS A 74 10.73 16.65 -3.40
N ASP A 75 11.75 15.80 -3.38
CA ASP A 75 12.77 15.77 -2.32
C ASP A 75 13.84 16.86 -2.49
N ILE A 76 13.86 17.58 -3.61
CA ILE A 76 14.79 18.70 -3.81
C ILE A 76 14.37 19.86 -2.90
N PRO A 77 15.23 20.29 -1.96
CA PRO A 77 14.93 21.43 -1.12
C PRO A 77 14.80 22.70 -1.95
N ASP A 78 13.99 23.64 -1.47
CA ASP A 78 13.80 24.94 -2.12
C ASP A 78 15.15 25.61 -2.43
N VAL A 79 15.22 26.25 -3.61
CA VAL A 79 16.41 26.96 -4.05
C VAL A 79 16.73 28.07 -3.04
N ARG A 80 17.94 28.01 -2.48
CA ARG A 80 18.48 29.05 -1.59
C ARG A 80 18.88 30.29 -2.39
N SER A 81 17.90 31.05 -2.87
CA SER A 81 18.05 32.19 -3.79
C SER A 81 19.16 33.16 -3.36
N HIS A 82 19.22 33.51 -2.07
CA HIS A 82 20.25 34.38 -1.51
C HIS A 82 21.68 33.88 -1.79
N LEU A 83 21.95 32.59 -1.57
CA LEU A 83 23.28 32.02 -1.83
C LEU A 83 23.61 32.01 -3.31
N VAL A 84 22.60 31.78 -4.16
CA VAL A 84 22.79 31.81 -5.61
C VAL A 84 23.15 33.23 -6.07
N ASP A 85 22.47 34.25 -5.54
CA ASP A 85 22.75 35.64 -5.87
C ASP A 85 24.15 36.08 -5.40
N GLU A 86 24.56 35.67 -4.20
CA GLU A 86 25.92 35.90 -3.69
C GLU A 86 26.98 35.24 -4.57
N ILE A 87 26.79 33.97 -4.94
CA ILE A 87 27.73 33.26 -5.82
C ILE A 87 27.77 33.91 -7.21
N ARG A 88 26.63 34.35 -7.77
CA ARG A 88 26.60 35.08 -9.03
C ARG A 88 27.44 36.35 -8.96
N GLN A 89 27.33 37.13 -7.88
CA GLN A 89 28.16 38.32 -7.67
C GLN A 89 29.65 37.95 -7.62
N GLN A 90 30.03 36.92 -6.85
CA GLN A 90 31.43 36.46 -6.78
C GLN A 90 31.98 36.03 -8.15
N ILE A 91 31.14 35.43 -9.01
CA ILE A 91 31.53 35.06 -10.38
C ILE A 91 31.71 36.31 -11.25
N MET A 92 30.79 37.28 -11.17
CA MET A 92 30.91 38.54 -11.90
C MET A 92 32.15 39.34 -11.49
N ASP A 93 32.48 39.32 -10.21
CA ASP A 93 33.66 39.97 -9.64
C ASP A 93 34.95 39.18 -9.90
N GLY A 94 34.86 37.97 -10.46
CA GLY A 94 35.99 37.09 -10.73
C GLY A 94 36.66 36.50 -9.47
N THR A 95 36.00 36.59 -8.32
CA THR A 95 36.52 36.13 -7.02
C THR A 95 36.08 34.71 -6.65
N TYR A 96 35.18 34.13 -7.43
CA TYR A 96 34.69 32.77 -7.20
C TYR A 96 35.76 31.70 -7.47
N GLU A 97 36.62 31.92 -8.47
CA GLU A 97 37.64 30.97 -8.92
C GLU A 97 38.87 31.02 -8.02
N THR A 98 38.96 30.10 -7.07
CA THR A 98 40.16 29.91 -6.23
C THR A 98 40.82 28.56 -6.55
N PRO A 99 42.15 28.43 -6.36
CA PRO A 99 42.85 27.18 -6.61
C PRO A 99 42.24 25.98 -5.86
N GLU A 100 41.79 26.20 -4.63
CA GLU A 100 41.22 25.17 -3.77
C GLU A 100 39.86 24.69 -4.28
N LYS A 101 38.99 25.63 -4.71
CA LYS A 101 37.69 25.29 -5.33
C LYS A 101 37.88 24.57 -6.65
N LEU A 102 38.87 24.96 -7.45
CA LEU A 102 39.15 24.33 -8.73
C LEU A 102 39.67 22.90 -8.56
N GLN A 103 40.63 22.68 -7.65
CA GLN A 103 41.14 21.35 -7.35
C GLN A 103 40.01 20.42 -6.88
N GLY A 104 39.20 20.87 -5.91
CA GLY A 104 38.08 20.07 -5.42
C GLY A 104 37.00 19.80 -6.47
N ALA A 105 36.80 20.69 -7.44
CA ALA A 105 35.88 20.46 -8.55
C ALA A 105 36.43 19.39 -9.51
N ILE A 106 37.73 19.42 -9.79
CA ILE A 106 38.39 18.40 -10.63
C ILE A 106 38.36 17.03 -9.95
N ASP A 107 38.66 16.95 -8.66
CA ASP A 107 38.67 15.69 -7.92
C ASP A 107 37.28 15.03 -7.95
N LYS A 108 36.21 15.79 -7.65
CA LYS A 108 34.83 15.29 -7.72
C LYS A 108 34.41 14.85 -9.12
N LEU A 109 34.88 15.55 -10.15
CA LEU A 109 34.60 15.18 -11.53
C LEU A 109 35.24 13.83 -11.88
N LEU A 110 36.46 13.56 -11.40
CA LEU A 110 37.13 12.28 -11.61
C LEU A 110 36.46 11.14 -10.82
N ASP A 111 35.96 11.43 -9.62
CA ASP A 111 35.19 10.47 -8.81
C ASP A 111 33.88 10.05 -9.51
N GLU A 112 33.21 10.95 -10.24
CA GLU A 112 31.95 10.65 -10.95
C GLU A 112 32.14 9.63 -12.11
N PHE A 113 33.32 9.60 -12.72
CA PHE A 113 33.63 8.69 -13.85
C PHE A 113 34.25 7.36 -13.44
N SER A 114 34.54 7.15 -12.15
CA SER A 114 35.16 5.93 -11.62
C SER A 114 34.11 4.90 -11.20
#